data_AF-A0A8B9A7T3-F1
#
_entry.id   AF-A0A8B9A7T3-F1
#
_cell.length_a   1.000
_cell.length_b   1.000
_cell.length_c   1.000
_cell.angle_alpha   90.00
_cell.angle_beta   90.00
_cell.angle_gamma   90.00
#
_symmetry.space_group_name_H-M   'P 1'
#
loop_
_entity.id
_entity.type
_entity.pdbx_description
1 polymer ?
#
loop_
_entity_poly.entity_id
_entity_poly.type
_entity_poly.pdbx_seq_one_letter_code
_entity_poly.pdbx_strand_id
1 'polypeptide(L)'
;MGGSSPCASCKLLRRRCTKDCIFAPFFPSDDPHKFAMVHKVFGASNELPVHQRADAVSSLVYEANARMRDPVYGCVGAISFLQNQVSQLQMQLAVAQTEILCIQMQQEPPSTDQQMQPDDKSFLMHNNLNGMPQLMNYGSSSNVAQEPLKSESLWT
;
A
#
# COMPACT_ATOMS: atom_id res chain seq x y z
N MET A 1 48.36 6.66 -7.71
CA MET A 1 47.31 5.90 -7.02
C MET A 1 46.06 6.75 -6.97
N GLY A 2 45.07 6.45 -7.81
CA GLY A 2 43.84 7.25 -7.94
C GLY A 2 43.08 7.25 -6.61
N GLY A 3 43.03 8.40 -5.95
CA GLY A 3 42.27 8.55 -4.72
C GLY A 3 40.79 8.39 -5.04
N SER A 4 40.17 7.34 -4.50
CA SER A 4 38.71 7.21 -4.56
C SER A 4 38.10 8.46 -3.93
N SER A 5 37.16 9.09 -4.63
CA SER A 5 36.44 10.24 -4.10
C SER A 5 35.79 9.86 -2.74
N PRO A 6 35.84 10.74 -1.73
CA PRO A 6 35.18 10.45 -0.47
C PRO A 6 33.67 10.33 -0.70
N CYS A 7 33.04 9.33 -0.08
CA CYS A 7 31.59 9.15 -0.15
C CYS A 7 30.84 10.43 0.28
N ALA A 8 29.58 10.57 -0.12
CA ALA A 8 28.79 11.77 0.13
C ALA A 8 28.73 12.14 1.63
N SER A 9 28.65 11.15 2.52
CA SER A 9 28.70 11.37 3.97
C SER A 9 30.01 12.00 4.42
N CYS A 10 31.13 11.39 4.07
CA CYS A 10 32.46 11.86 4.47
C CYS A 10 32.78 13.23 3.86
N LYS A 11 32.34 13.46 2.61
CA LYS A 11 32.47 14.74 1.92
C LYS A 11 31.71 15.85 2.66
N LEU A 12 30.44 15.62 3.01
CA LEU A 12 29.61 16.62 3.71
C LEU A 12 30.12 16.90 5.13
N LEU A 13 30.51 15.85 5.86
CA LEU A 13 31.02 15.94 7.25
C LEU A 13 32.49 16.36 7.34
N ARG A 14 33.16 16.60 6.20
CA ARG A 14 34.59 16.97 6.12
C ARG A 14 35.53 16.02 6.88
N ARG A 15 35.23 14.71 6.86
CA ARG A 15 36.05 13.65 7.50
C ARG A 15 36.71 12.73 6.47
N ARG A 16 37.75 12.01 6.90
CA ARG A 16 38.46 11.05 6.04
C ARG A 16 37.55 9.85 5.71
N CYS A 17 37.45 9.49 4.43
CA CYS A 17 36.75 8.28 3.99
C CYS A 17 37.74 7.11 3.92
N THR A 18 37.58 6.11 4.78
CA THR A 18 38.37 4.87 4.76
C THR A 18 37.70 3.81 3.88
N LYS A 19 38.42 2.71 3.58
CA LYS A 19 37.88 1.57 2.82
C LYS A 19 36.72 0.89 3.57
N ASP A 20 36.75 0.92 4.90
CA ASP A 20 35.73 0.32 5.78
C ASP A 20 34.61 1.31 6.16
N CYS A 21 34.43 2.39 5.39
CA CYS A 21 33.41 3.39 5.66
C CYS A 21 32.00 2.78 5.56
N ILE A 22 31.28 2.72 6.68
CA ILE A 22 29.92 2.16 6.75
C ILE A 22 28.89 2.90 5.89
N PHE A 23 29.16 4.17 5.55
CA PHE A 23 28.26 4.99 4.74
C PHE A 23 28.53 4.87 3.23
N ALA A 24 29.74 4.45 2.84
CA ALA A 24 30.16 4.46 1.44
C ALA A 24 29.30 3.60 0.51
N PRO A 25 28.84 2.40 0.91
CA PRO A 25 27.95 1.58 0.07
C PRO A 25 26.58 2.22 -0.19
N PHE A 26 26.10 3.09 0.69
CA PHE A 26 24.72 3.61 0.66
C PHE A 26 24.61 5.06 0.17
N PHE A 27 25.69 5.82 0.34
CA PHE A 27 25.81 7.23 -0.01
C PHE A 27 27.06 7.46 -0.89
N PRO A 28 27.06 6.97 -2.14
CA PRO A 28 28.17 7.16 -3.06
C PRO A 28 28.39 8.63 -3.38
N SER A 29 29.56 8.95 -3.93
CA SER A 29 29.94 10.33 -4.25
C SER A 29 29.08 10.98 -5.34
N ASP A 30 28.39 10.18 -6.15
CA ASP A 30 27.59 10.61 -7.31
C ASP A 30 26.27 11.28 -6.90
N ASP A 31 25.77 10.98 -5.70
CA ASP A 31 24.53 11.54 -5.16
C ASP A 31 24.75 12.18 -3.77
N PRO A 32 25.37 13.36 -3.71
CA PRO A 32 25.60 14.08 -2.46
C PRO A 32 24.30 14.58 -1.82
N HIS A 33 23.26 14.81 -2.62
CA HIS A 33 21.98 15.34 -2.14
C HIS A 33 21.26 14.34 -1.25
N LYS A 34 21.31 13.05 -1.58
CA LYS A 34 20.74 11.97 -0.77
C LYS A 34 21.21 11.99 0.67
N PHE A 35 22.53 12.11 0.90
CA PHE A 35 23.05 12.20 2.27
C PHE A 35 22.69 13.54 2.93
N ALA A 36 22.73 14.65 2.19
CA ALA A 36 22.43 15.96 2.73
C ALA A 36 21.00 16.05 3.30
N MET A 37 20.02 15.47 2.60
CA MET A 37 18.63 15.42 3.09
C MET A 37 18.50 14.58 4.35
N VAL A 38 19.05 13.36 4.35
CA VAL A 38 19.03 12.47 5.52
C VAL A 38 19.70 13.14 6.71
N HIS A 39 20.88 13.72 6.52
CA HIS A 39 21.61 14.42 7.58
C HIS A 39 20.83 15.64 8.11
N LYS A 40 20.13 16.38 7.25
CA LYS A 40 19.34 17.54 7.67
C LYS A 40 18.13 17.15 8.51
N VAL A 41 17.48 16.03 8.20
CA VAL A 41 16.24 15.59 8.87
C VAL A 41 16.53 14.74 10.12
N PHE A 42 17.48 13.81 10.03
CA PHE A 42 17.75 12.82 11.07
C PHE A 42 19.10 13.02 11.79
N GLY A 43 19.98 13.87 11.27
CA GLY A 43 21.34 14.00 11.79
C GLY A 43 22.28 12.88 11.34
N ALA A 44 23.42 12.77 12.01
CA ALA A 44 24.53 11.88 11.62
C ALA A 44 24.56 10.51 12.33
N SER A 45 23.54 10.15 13.10
CA SER A 45 23.56 8.96 13.94
C SER A 45 22.27 8.16 13.81
N ASN A 46 22.40 6.93 13.33
CA ASN A 46 21.53 5.80 13.68
C ASN A 46 22.37 4.53 13.48
N GLU A 47 22.76 3.88 14.58
CA GLU A 47 23.43 2.59 14.51
C GLU A 47 22.40 1.52 14.14
N LEU A 48 22.46 1.07 12.89
CA LEU A 48 21.55 0.05 12.36
C LEU A 48 22.26 -1.31 12.24
N PRO A 49 21.56 -2.42 12.55
CA PRO A 49 22.07 -3.77 12.29
C PRO A 49 22.47 -3.92 10.82
N VAL A 50 23.65 -4.51 10.57
CA VAL A 50 24.28 -4.57 9.22
C VAL A 50 23.32 -5.07 8.13
N HIS A 51 22.54 -6.10 8.45
CA HIS A 51 21.65 -6.77 7.50
C HIS A 51 20.44 -5.93 7.06
N GLN A 52 20.03 -4.93 7.84
CA GLN A 52 18.88 -4.06 7.51
C GLN A 52 19.30 -2.69 6.97
N ARG A 53 20.61 -2.39 6.90
CA ARG A 53 21.08 -1.04 6.55
C ARG A 53 20.64 -0.59 5.17
N ALA A 54 20.60 -1.48 4.19
CA ALA A 54 20.20 -1.13 2.82
C ALA A 54 18.76 -0.61 2.77
N ASP A 55 17.82 -1.37 3.36
CA ASP A 55 16.39 -1.03 3.36
C ASP A 55 16.10 0.15 4.28
N ALA A 56 16.76 0.21 5.44
CA ALA A 56 16.63 1.31 6.37
C ALA A 56 17.15 2.63 5.78
N VAL A 57 18.29 2.63 5.08
CA VAL A 57 18.77 3.84 4.39
C VAL A 57 17.79 4.27 3.29
N SER A 58 17.22 3.32 2.55
CA SER A 58 16.22 3.63 1.52
C SER A 58 14.98 4.30 2.12
N SER A 59 14.51 3.80 3.27
CA SER A 59 13.39 4.38 4.03
C SER A 59 13.73 5.77 4.57
N LEU A 60 14.90 5.94 5.20
CA LEU A 60 15.36 7.25 5.71
C LEU A 60 15.47 8.29 4.60
N VAL A 61 15.93 7.89 3.40
CA VAL A 61 16.04 8.79 2.25
C VAL A 61 14.65 9.21 1.78
N TYR A 62 13.71 8.27 1.67
CA TYR A 62 12.34 8.57 1.31
C TYR A 62 11.69 9.53 2.32
N GLU A 63 11.80 9.25 3.61
CA GLU A 63 11.23 10.07 4.68
C GLU A 63 11.86 11.46 4.74
N ALA A 64 13.20 11.55 4.62
CA ALA A 64 13.89 12.82 4.59
C ALA A 64 13.47 13.66 3.38
N ASN A 65 13.37 13.05 2.21
CA ASN A 65 12.91 13.74 1.00
C ASN A 65 11.44 14.19 1.13
N ALA A 66 10.57 13.36 1.72
CA ALA A 66 9.19 13.75 1.98
C ALA A 66 9.13 14.95 2.93
N ARG A 67 9.92 14.95 4.01
CA ARG A 67 9.98 16.07 4.96
C ARG A 67 10.63 17.34 4.41
N MET A 68 11.51 17.20 3.41
CA MET A 68 12.06 18.34 2.67
C MET A 68 11.03 19.01 1.77
N ARG A 69 10.10 18.24 1.19
CA ARG A 69 9.00 18.75 0.34
C ARG A 69 7.82 19.28 1.17
N ASP A 70 7.52 18.61 2.27
CA ASP A 70 6.48 18.99 3.23
C ASP A 70 7.08 19.05 4.64
N PRO A 71 7.51 20.25 5.10
CA PRO A 71 8.10 20.41 6.43
C PRO A 71 7.14 20.13 7.59
N VAL A 72 5.82 20.16 7.34
CA VAL A 72 4.79 20.01 8.36
C VAL A 72 4.42 18.54 8.52
N TYR A 73 4.02 17.87 7.44
CA TYR A 73 3.51 16.49 7.48
C TYR A 73 4.48 15.46 6.90
N GLY A 74 5.44 15.85 6.05
CA GLY A 74 6.39 14.92 5.44
C GLY A 74 5.71 13.72 4.78
N CYS A 75 6.15 12.50 5.13
CA CYS A 75 5.53 11.27 4.61
C CYS A 75 4.13 11.01 5.18
N VAL A 76 3.78 11.59 6.34
CA VAL A 76 2.44 11.44 6.95
C VAL A 76 1.37 12.04 6.05
N GLY A 77 1.67 13.14 5.35
CA GLY A 77 0.74 13.73 4.36
C GLY A 77 0.39 12.75 3.24
N ALA A 78 1.38 12.01 2.73
CA ALA A 78 1.16 10.98 1.72
C ALA A 78 0.34 9.81 2.27
N ILE A 79 0.59 9.39 3.52
CA ILE A 79 -0.19 8.34 4.20
C ILE A 79 -1.65 8.77 4.31
N SER A 80 -1.92 9.97 4.83
CA SER A 80 -3.29 10.49 4.98
C SER A 80 -4.00 10.62 3.64
N PHE A 81 -3.31 11.10 2.60
CA PHE A 81 -3.87 11.17 1.25
C PHE A 81 -4.27 9.79 0.71
N LEU A 82 -3.40 8.79 0.85
CA LEU A 82 -3.68 7.43 0.40
C LEU A 82 -4.81 6.78 1.20
N GLN A 83 -4.85 6.98 2.52
CA GLN A 83 -5.95 6.50 3.38
C GLN A 83 -7.29 7.10 2.95
N ASN A 84 -7.33 8.40 2.64
CA ASN A 84 -8.53 9.06 2.14
C ASN A 84 -8.97 8.50 0.78
N GLN A 85 -8.03 8.22 -0.13
CA GLN A 85 -8.36 7.59 -1.42
C GLN A 85 -8.91 6.17 -1.25
N VAL A 86 -8.33 5.36 -0.37
CA VAL A 86 -8.84 4.01 -0.07
C VAL A 86 -10.27 4.11 0.44
N SER A 87 -10.55 5.02 1.37
CA SER A 87 -11.90 5.23 1.91
C SER A 87 -12.90 5.66 0.83
N GLN A 88 -12.51 6.58 -0.06
CA GLN A 88 -13.36 7.02 -1.17
C GLN A 88 -13.67 5.88 -2.14
N LEU A 89 -12.66 5.09 -2.51
CA LEU A 89 -12.84 3.94 -3.40
C LEU A 89 -13.71 2.86 -2.77
N GLN A 90 -13.56 2.59 -1.47
CA GLN A 90 -14.43 1.67 -0.74
C GLN A 90 -15.89 2.15 -0.72
N MET A 91 -16.11 3.47 -0.55
CA MET A 91 -17.46 4.04 -0.62
C MET A 91 -18.07 3.89 -2.02
N GLN A 92 -17.32 4.21 -3.06
CA GLN A 92 -17.78 4.05 -4.46
C GLN A 92 -18.13 2.59 -4.77
N LEU A 93 -17.31 1.65 -4.29
CA LEU A 93 -17.58 0.22 -4.43
C LEU A 93 -18.90 -0.16 -3.75
N ALA A 94 -19.14 0.30 -2.52
CA ALA A 94 -20.37 0.02 -1.78
C ALA A 94 -21.62 0.58 -2.47
N VAL A 95 -21.52 1.80 -3.02
CA VAL A 95 -22.60 2.42 -3.82
C VAL A 95 -22.90 1.57 -5.06
N ALA A 96 -21.89 1.25 -5.86
CA ALA A 96 -22.07 0.46 -7.08
C ALA A 96 -22.65 -0.94 -6.78
N GLN A 97 -22.20 -1.58 -5.69
CA GLN A 97 -22.76 -2.87 -5.25
C GLN A 97 -24.25 -2.75 -4.87
N THR A 98 -24.62 -1.68 -4.17
CA THR A 98 -26.02 -1.42 -3.80
C THR A 98 -26.88 -1.19 -5.04
N GLU A 99 -26.40 -0.40 -6.00
CA GLU A 99 -27.10 -0.15 -7.27
C GLU A 99 -27.34 -1.45 -8.05
N ILE A 100 -26.34 -2.33 -8.15
CA ILE A 100 -26.47 -3.65 -8.79
C ILE A 100 -27.57 -4.48 -8.12
N LEU A 101 -27.60 -4.53 -6.79
CA LEU A 101 -28.63 -5.27 -6.05
C LEU A 101 -30.02 -4.70 -6.29
N CYS A 102 -30.18 -3.37 -6.28
CA CYS A 102 -31.46 -2.72 -6.57
C CYS A 102 -31.98 -3.07 -7.97
N ILE A 103 -31.09 -3.06 -8.98
CA ILE A 103 -31.45 -3.44 -10.36
C ILE A 103 -31.88 -4.91 -10.43
N GLN A 104 -31.16 -5.81 -9.76
CA GLN A 104 -31.50 -7.24 -9.71
C GLN A 104 -32.86 -7.49 -9.07
N MET A 105 -33.19 -6.80 -7.96
CA MET A 105 -34.49 -6.92 -7.31
C MET A 105 -35.65 -6.42 -8.18
N GLN A 106 -35.41 -5.45 -9.07
CA GLN A 106 -36.43 -4.91 -9.98
C GLN A 106 -36.68 -5.79 -11.22
N GLN A 107 -35.84 -6.80 -11.47
CA GLN A 107 -35.99 -7.71 -12.61
C GLN A 107 -36.75 -9.00 -12.29
N GLU A 108 -37.17 -9.24 -11.05
CA GLU A 108 -38.12 -10.32 -10.72
C GLU A 108 -39.50 -9.99 -11.34
N PRO A 109 -40.00 -10.76 -12.32
CA PRO A 109 -41.33 -10.53 -12.87
C PRO A 109 -42.39 -10.77 -11.77
N PRO A 110 -43.53 -10.05 -11.78
CA PRO A 110 -44.65 -10.41 -10.93
C PRO A 110 -45.06 -11.84 -11.29
N SER A 111 -44.93 -12.75 -10.33
CA SER A 111 -45.50 -14.09 -10.39
C SER A 111 -47.00 -13.94 -10.65
N THR A 112 -47.43 -14.23 -11.87
CA THR A 112 -48.83 -14.29 -12.26
C THR A 112 -49.55 -15.26 -11.33
N ASP A 113 -50.53 -14.74 -10.59
CA ASP A 113 -51.59 -15.50 -9.94
C ASP A 113 -52.19 -16.52 -10.92
N GLN A 114 -52.02 -17.82 -10.65
CA GLN A 114 -52.95 -18.84 -11.11
C GLN A 114 -53.27 -19.83 -9.97
N GLN A 115 -54.36 -19.49 -9.29
CA GLN A 115 -55.47 -20.34 -8.85
C GLN A 115 -55.18 -21.57 -7.96
N MET A 116 -55.75 -21.46 -6.76
CA MET A 116 -56.19 -22.52 -5.87
C MET A 116 -57.05 -23.59 -6.58
N GLN A 117 -56.62 -24.86 -6.52
CA GLN A 117 -57.50 -26.03 -6.43
C GLN A 117 -56.95 -27.00 -5.38
N PRO A 118 -57.82 -27.64 -4.57
CA PRO A 118 -57.39 -28.60 -3.56
C PRO A 118 -57.18 -29.98 -4.20
N ASP A 119 -56.39 -30.79 -3.51
CA ASP A 119 -56.42 -32.26 -3.48
C ASP A 119 -55.14 -33.00 -3.94
N ASP A 120 -54.55 -33.63 -2.93
CA ASP A 120 -53.72 -34.83 -2.90
C ASP A 120 -52.19 -34.78 -3.13
N LYS A 121 -51.52 -35.19 -2.04
CA LYS A 121 -50.25 -35.94 -1.92
C LYS A 121 -48.92 -35.19 -2.00
N SER A 122 -48.48 -34.81 -0.80
CA SER A 122 -47.10 -34.92 -0.28
C SER A 122 -46.17 -35.76 -1.15
N PHE A 123 -45.05 -35.19 -1.62
CA PHE A 123 -43.71 -35.77 -1.44
C PHE A 123 -42.62 -34.76 -1.85
N LEU A 124 -41.65 -34.58 -0.94
CA LEU A 124 -40.28 -34.09 -1.12
C LEU A 124 -39.97 -32.57 -1.06
N MET A 125 -39.28 -32.28 0.05
CA MET A 125 -38.01 -31.56 0.14
C MET A 125 -38.02 -30.03 0.29
N HIS A 126 -37.64 -29.68 1.52
CA HIS A 126 -36.68 -28.65 1.91
C HIS A 126 -37.16 -27.20 1.86
N ASN A 127 -37.48 -26.73 3.09
CA ASN A 127 -37.40 -25.33 3.51
C ASN A 127 -36.21 -24.62 2.85
N ASN A 128 -36.48 -23.82 1.84
CA ASN A 128 -35.52 -22.89 1.29
C ASN A 128 -35.46 -21.66 2.22
N LEU A 129 -34.66 -21.80 3.29
CA LEU A 129 -34.19 -20.68 4.10
C LEU A 129 -32.86 -20.15 3.51
N ASN A 130 -32.77 -19.98 2.19
CA ASN A 130 -31.56 -19.53 1.49
C ASN A 130 -31.81 -18.27 0.65
N GLY A 131 -32.41 -17.25 1.27
CA GLY A 131 -32.66 -15.94 0.67
C GLY A 131 -32.00 -14.78 1.43
N MET A 132 -30.85 -15.01 2.08
CA MET A 132 -30.00 -13.93 2.60
C MET A 132 -28.63 -14.10 1.96
N PRO A 133 -28.21 -13.20 1.05
CA PRO A 133 -26.83 -13.18 0.62
C PRO A 133 -25.99 -12.69 1.81
N GLN A 134 -25.35 -13.64 2.47
CA GLN A 134 -24.27 -13.44 3.43
C GLN A 134 -23.10 -12.72 2.75
N LEU A 135 -23.14 -11.38 2.67
CA LEU A 135 -21.95 -10.58 2.38
C LEU A 135 -21.52 -9.79 3.62
N MET A 136 -21.38 -10.50 4.72
CA MET A 136 -20.66 -10.05 5.91
C MET A 136 -19.70 -11.16 6.34
N ASN A 137 -18.70 -11.46 5.50
CA ASN A 137 -17.55 -12.23 5.98
C ASN A 137 -16.31 -12.00 5.11
N TYR A 138 -15.53 -10.95 5.41
CA TYR A 138 -14.10 -10.98 5.15
C TYR A 138 -13.34 -10.38 6.34
N GLY A 139 -13.33 -11.17 7.42
CA GLY A 139 -12.25 -11.15 8.39
C GLY A 139 -10.99 -11.73 7.77
N SER A 140 -9.87 -11.07 8.08
CA SER A 140 -8.48 -11.40 7.75
C SER A 140 -8.15 -12.88 7.55
N SER A 141 -7.50 -13.20 6.43
CA SER A 141 -6.43 -14.19 6.41
C SER A 141 -5.46 -13.92 5.27
N SER A 142 -4.26 -13.52 5.68
CA SER A 142 -3.04 -13.38 4.91
C SER A 142 -2.72 -14.67 4.15
N ASN A 143 -2.57 -14.60 2.83
CA ASN A 143 -1.74 -15.51 2.05
C ASN A 143 -1.33 -14.79 0.75
N VAL A 144 -0.21 -14.05 0.85
CA VAL A 144 0.47 -13.47 -0.31
C VAL A 144 1.19 -14.60 -1.02
N ALA A 145 0.61 -15.08 -2.12
CA ALA A 145 1.39 -15.74 -3.15
C ALA A 145 2.09 -14.65 -3.96
N GLN A 146 3.43 -14.61 -3.88
CA GLN A 146 4.25 -13.75 -4.72
C GLN A 146 4.19 -14.24 -6.17
N GLU A 147 3.74 -13.38 -7.07
CA GLU A 147 3.99 -13.48 -8.51
C GLU A 147 4.50 -12.11 -9.00
N PRO A 148 5.60 -12.05 -9.77
CA PRO A 148 6.31 -10.81 -10.03
C PRO A 148 5.70 -10.05 -11.22
N LEU A 149 4.97 -8.97 -10.95
CA LEU A 149 4.44 -8.12 -12.00
C LEU A 149 5.53 -7.17 -12.52
N LYS A 150 5.84 -7.34 -13.81
CA LYS A 150 6.75 -6.51 -14.60
C LYS A 150 6.38 -5.03 -14.49
N SER A 151 7.43 -4.23 -14.37
CA SER A 151 7.44 -2.77 -14.47
C SER A 151 6.79 -2.29 -15.76
N GLU A 152 5.66 -1.63 -15.66
CA GLU A 152 5.21 -0.66 -16.66
C GLU A 152 5.18 0.74 -16.03
N SER A 153 6.13 1.54 -16.50
CA SER A 153 6.36 2.94 -16.19
C SER A 153 5.32 3.81 -16.90
N LEU A 154 4.39 4.36 -16.14
CA LEU A 154 3.46 5.40 -16.61
C LEU A 154 3.45 6.56 -15.62
N TRP A 155 4.47 7.42 -15.66
CA TRP A 155 4.35 8.83 -15.29
C TRP A 155 5.39 9.63 -16.11
N THR A 156 4.89 10.34 -17.12
CA THR A 156 5.52 11.55 -17.68
C THR A 156 4.91 12.74 -16.94
#